data_AF-A0A1W1W6Z6-F1
#
_entry.id   AF-A0A1W1W6Z6-F1
#
_cell.length_a   1.000
_cell.length_b   1.000
_cell.length_c   1.000
_cell.angle_alpha   90.00
_cell.angle_beta   90.00
_cell.angle_gamma   90.00
#
_symmetry.space_group_name_H-M   'P 1'
#
loop_
_entity.id
_entity.type
_entity.pdbx_description
1 polymer ?
#
loop_
_entity_poly.entity_id
_entity_poly.type
_entity_poly.pdbx_seq_one_letter_code
_entity_poly.pdbx_strand_id
1 'polypeptide(L)'
;MESDYRSIYEKLWLAHEIYLASWDGNKYRMYAEDPVQYVLSAADRQTGAYAQYAWLGGRSSEFFAFIEAALGITEANRDAVRATLWEQWATPAVRAFVRKSLDTHKLLAWPLPASEEVTP
;
A
#
# COMPACT_ATOMS: atom_id res chain seq x y z
N MET A 1 -16.51 2.79 -14.37
CA MET A 1 -15.35 3.43 -13.73
C MET A 1 -14.29 3.60 -14.81
N GLU A 2 -13.88 4.83 -15.09
CA GLU A 2 -12.74 5.11 -15.98
C GLU A 2 -11.54 4.26 -15.55
N SER A 3 -10.83 3.65 -16.50
CA SER A 3 -9.70 2.75 -16.22
C SER A 3 -8.62 3.39 -15.35
N ASP A 4 -8.56 4.71 -15.34
CA ASP A 4 -7.62 5.49 -14.54
C ASP A 4 -7.86 5.34 -13.05
N TYR A 5 -9.12 5.31 -12.58
CA TYR A 5 -9.41 5.22 -11.14
C TYR A 5 -8.96 3.90 -10.52
N ARG A 6 -9.17 2.79 -11.23
CA ARG A 6 -8.82 1.46 -10.72
C ARG A 6 -7.32 1.35 -10.48
N SER A 7 -6.50 1.70 -11.47
CA SER A 7 -5.04 1.58 -11.36
C SER A 7 -4.46 2.46 -10.24
N ILE A 8 -5.05 3.65 -10.01
CA ILE A 8 -4.64 4.52 -8.91
C ILE A 8 -5.01 3.92 -7.56
N TYR A 9 -6.21 3.35 -7.42
CA TYR A 9 -6.59 2.65 -6.19
C TYR A 9 -5.71 1.42 -5.91
N GLU A 10 -5.35 0.65 -6.94
CA GLU A 10 -4.40 -0.47 -6.80
C GLU A 10 -3.04 0.00 -6.26
N LYS A 11 -2.50 1.09 -6.83
CA LYS A 11 -1.25 1.72 -6.37
C LYS A 11 -1.36 2.25 -4.94
N LEU A 12 -2.45 2.93 -4.60
CA LEU A 12 -2.69 3.47 -3.26
C LEU A 12 -2.83 2.35 -2.23
N TRP A 13 -3.52 1.27 -2.56
CA TRP A 13 -3.64 0.10 -1.69
C TRP A 13 -2.28 -0.58 -1.48
N LEU A 14 -1.49 -0.78 -2.55
CA LEU A 14 -0.13 -1.33 -2.41
C LEU A 14 0.77 -0.45 -1.53
N ALA A 15 0.72 0.88 -1.71
CA ALA A 15 1.44 1.83 -0.87
C ALA A 15 1.04 1.73 0.60
N HIS A 16 -0.25 1.52 0.88
CA HIS A 16 -0.76 1.32 2.22
C HIS A 16 -0.27 0.02 2.85
N GLU A 17 -0.28 -1.08 2.10
CA GLU A 17 0.25 -2.37 2.60
C GLU A 17 1.74 -2.25 2.98
N ILE A 18 2.54 -1.53 2.18
CA ILE A 18 3.94 -1.23 2.52
C ILE A 18 4.03 -0.42 3.82
N TYR A 19 3.17 0.59 3.99
CA TYR A 19 3.10 1.37 5.21
C TYR A 19 2.65 0.55 6.44
N LEU A 20 1.72 -0.40 6.28
CA LEU A 20 1.33 -1.32 7.35
C LEU A 20 2.49 -2.25 7.74
N ALA A 21 3.29 -2.68 6.76
CA ALA A 21 4.49 -3.48 6.98
C ALA A 21 5.61 -2.75 7.77
N SER A 22 5.44 -1.44 7.97
CA SER A 22 6.33 -0.60 8.75
C SER A 22 6.02 -0.62 10.25
N TRP A 23 4.94 -1.25 10.71
CA TRP A 23 4.43 -1.09 12.07
C TRP A 23 4.53 -2.38 12.88
N ASP A 24 5.36 -2.39 13.94
CA ASP A 24 5.54 -3.52 14.88
C ASP A 24 4.75 -3.34 16.18
N GLY A 25 3.99 -2.24 16.30
CA GLY A 25 3.34 -1.83 17.54
C GLY A 25 4.21 -0.96 18.46
N ASN A 26 5.43 -0.59 18.08
CA ASN A 26 6.31 0.30 18.85
C ASN A 26 6.95 1.44 18.01
N LYS A 27 7.31 2.53 18.71
CA LYS A 27 7.83 3.88 18.37
C LYS A 27 8.23 4.31 16.93
N TYR A 28 8.50 3.47 15.93
CA TYR A 28 9.00 3.89 14.62
C TYR A 28 8.12 3.42 13.47
N ARG A 29 7.20 4.29 13.03
CA ARG A 29 6.45 4.13 11.77
C ARG A 29 7.07 5.01 10.69
N MET A 30 7.13 4.53 9.45
CA MET A 30 7.35 5.44 8.31
C MET A 30 6.14 6.39 8.17
N TYR A 31 6.27 7.48 7.44
CA TYR A 31 5.10 8.30 7.16
C TYR A 31 4.23 7.60 6.11
N ALA A 32 2.91 7.65 6.26
CA ALA A 32 1.96 7.04 5.29
C ALA A 32 2.16 7.55 3.85
N GLU A 33 2.70 8.77 3.71
CA GLU A 33 3.01 9.37 2.41
C GLU A 33 4.30 8.83 1.79
N ASP A 34 5.22 8.25 2.57
CA ASP A 34 6.52 7.81 2.06
C ASP A 34 6.30 6.77 0.93
N PRO A 35 5.57 5.65 1.14
CA PRO A 35 5.35 4.69 0.05
C PRO A 35 4.56 5.27 -1.12
N VAL A 36 3.63 6.20 -0.87
CA VAL A 36 2.82 6.85 -1.92
C VAL A 36 3.70 7.62 -2.89
N GLN A 37 4.74 8.30 -2.41
CA GLN A 37 5.65 9.05 -3.26
C GLN A 37 6.46 8.16 -4.22
N TYR A 38 6.74 6.91 -3.83
CA TYR A 38 7.47 5.94 -4.67
C TYR A 38 6.56 5.11 -5.57
N VAL A 39 5.39 4.71 -5.10
CA VAL A 39 4.46 3.85 -5.86
C VAL A 39 3.67 4.65 -6.90
N LEU A 40 3.25 5.87 -6.56
CA LEU A 40 2.54 6.74 -7.49
C LEU A 40 3.53 7.63 -8.24
N SER A 41 3.35 7.74 -9.56
CA SER A 41 4.04 8.74 -10.38
C SER A 41 3.51 10.16 -10.11
N ALA A 42 4.21 11.17 -10.63
CA ALA A 42 3.73 12.55 -10.55
C ALA A 42 2.38 12.75 -11.27
N ALA A 43 2.15 12.03 -12.37
CA ALA A 43 0.89 12.09 -13.12
C ALA A 43 -0.27 11.41 -12.34
N ASP A 44 0.00 10.27 -11.69
CA ASP A 44 -0.98 9.58 -10.85
C ASP A 44 -1.53 10.49 -9.75
N ARG A 45 -0.67 11.36 -9.19
CA ARG A 45 -1.02 12.34 -8.14
C ARG A 45 -1.83 13.54 -8.63
N GLN A 46 -2.10 13.65 -9.93
CA GLN A 46 -2.98 14.68 -10.50
C GLN A 46 -4.41 14.17 -10.74
N THR A 47 -4.68 12.90 -10.43
CA THR A 47 -5.98 12.26 -10.67
C THR A 47 -7.00 12.56 -9.55
N GLY A 48 -8.29 12.46 -9.89
CA GLY A 48 -9.37 12.58 -8.91
C GLY A 48 -9.34 11.49 -7.83
N ALA A 49 -8.88 10.27 -8.17
CA ALA A 49 -8.69 9.18 -7.21
C ALA A 49 -7.63 9.53 -6.15
N TYR A 50 -6.52 10.16 -6.55
CA TYR A 50 -5.53 10.67 -5.60
C TYR A 50 -6.08 11.85 -4.76
N ALA A 51 -6.87 12.74 -5.37
CA ALA A 51 -7.49 13.84 -4.63
C ALA A 51 -8.40 13.33 -3.49
N GLN A 52 -9.14 12.24 -3.70
CA GLN A 52 -9.93 11.59 -2.65
C GLN A 52 -9.05 11.07 -1.50
N TYR A 53 -7.94 10.39 -1.82
CA TYR A 53 -6.96 9.94 -0.83
C TYR A 53 -6.40 11.11 -0.01
N ALA A 54 -6.01 12.20 -0.69
CA ALA A 54 -5.42 13.37 -0.05
C ALA A 54 -6.42 14.11 0.86
N TRP A 55 -7.68 14.28 0.42
CA TRP A 55 -8.74 14.89 1.21
C TRP A 55 -9.07 14.11 2.49
N LEU A 56 -8.99 12.77 2.43
CA LEU A 56 -9.26 11.89 3.56
C LEU A 56 -8.02 11.63 4.43
N GLY A 57 -6.94 12.38 4.21
CA GLY A 57 -5.73 12.36 5.03
C GLY A 57 -4.89 11.09 4.93
N GLY A 58 -5.12 10.26 3.89
CA GLY A 58 -4.30 9.10 3.55
C GLY A 58 -4.11 8.01 4.60
N ARG A 59 -4.87 8.09 5.70
CA ARG A 59 -4.75 7.20 6.88
C ARG A 59 -6.10 6.70 7.38
N SER A 60 -7.20 7.13 6.76
CA SER A 60 -8.54 6.69 7.11
C SER A 60 -8.71 5.21 6.77
N SER A 61 -8.99 4.40 7.79
CA SER A 61 -9.38 3.00 7.63
C SER A 61 -10.62 2.86 6.74
N GLU A 62 -11.53 3.82 6.79
CA GLU A 62 -12.74 3.87 5.97
C GLU A 62 -12.41 4.03 4.48
N PHE A 63 -11.40 4.84 4.14
CA PHE A 63 -10.95 5.00 2.76
C PHE A 63 -10.34 3.72 2.21
N PHE A 64 -9.55 3.01 3.01
CA PHE A 64 -8.97 1.74 2.57
C PHE A 64 -10.00 0.60 2.50
N ALA A 65 -10.99 0.58 3.41
CA ALA A 65 -12.15 -0.30 3.27
C ALA A 65 -12.94 -0.03 1.99
N PHE A 66 -13.10 1.24 1.61
CA PHE A 66 -13.70 1.63 0.33
C PHE A 66 -12.87 1.13 -0.87
N ILE A 67 -11.54 1.31 -0.85
CA ILE A 67 -10.67 0.79 -1.91
C ILE A 67 -10.74 -0.74 -1.99
N GLU A 68 -10.68 -1.43 -0.87
CA GLU A 68 -10.78 -2.90 -0.80
C GLU A 68 -12.10 -3.36 -1.42
N ALA A 69 -13.23 -2.74 -1.06
CA ALA A 69 -14.52 -3.02 -1.68
C ALA A 69 -14.55 -2.72 -3.19
N ALA A 70 -13.98 -1.60 -3.63
CA ALA A 70 -13.93 -1.22 -5.05
C ALA A 70 -13.03 -2.16 -5.90
N LEU A 71 -11.99 -2.73 -5.29
CA LEU A 71 -11.06 -3.66 -5.94
C LEU A 71 -11.47 -5.12 -5.79
N GLY A 72 -12.44 -5.44 -4.93
CA GLY A 72 -12.85 -6.81 -4.61
C GLY A 72 -11.84 -7.55 -3.73
N ILE A 73 -11.11 -6.81 -2.89
CA ILE A 73 -10.14 -7.36 -1.95
C ILE A 73 -10.89 -7.83 -0.71
N THR A 74 -10.62 -9.07 -0.33
CA THR A 74 -11.13 -9.73 0.88
C THR A 74 -9.96 -10.32 1.63
N GLU A 75 -10.16 -10.69 2.88
CA GLU A 75 -9.12 -11.36 3.66
C GLU A 75 -8.60 -12.63 2.96
N ALA A 76 -9.50 -13.41 2.34
CA ALA A 76 -9.17 -14.66 1.66
C ALA A 76 -8.32 -14.50 0.39
N ASN A 77 -8.30 -13.32 -0.24
CA ASN A 77 -7.52 -13.07 -1.47
C ASN A 77 -6.46 -11.98 -1.31
N ARG A 78 -6.31 -11.41 -0.11
CA ARG A 78 -5.43 -10.25 0.16
C ARG A 78 -4.01 -10.48 -0.31
N ASP A 79 -3.42 -11.63 0.04
CA ASP A 79 -2.03 -11.93 -0.30
C ASP A 79 -1.84 -12.19 -1.80
N ALA A 80 -2.80 -12.86 -2.45
CA ALA A 80 -2.77 -13.08 -3.89
C ALA A 80 -2.88 -11.75 -4.66
N VAL A 81 -3.74 -10.84 -4.20
CA VAL A 81 -3.85 -9.49 -4.78
C VAL A 81 -2.57 -8.70 -4.52
N ARG A 82 -2.01 -8.74 -3.30
CA ARG A 82 -0.74 -8.07 -2.97
C ARG A 82 0.40 -8.53 -3.87
N ALA A 83 0.55 -9.84 -4.06
CA ALA A 83 1.57 -10.40 -4.96
C ALA A 83 1.35 -9.94 -6.41
N THR A 84 0.12 -9.97 -6.90
CA THR A 84 -0.23 -9.52 -8.25
C THR A 84 0.11 -8.04 -8.46
N LEU A 85 -0.33 -7.18 -7.54
CA LEU A 85 -0.09 -5.74 -7.62
C LEU A 85 1.39 -5.39 -7.43
N TRP A 86 2.13 -6.16 -6.61
CA TRP A 86 3.57 -6.00 -6.50
C TRP A 86 4.27 -6.27 -7.83
N GLU A 87 3.96 -7.36 -8.52
CA GLU A 87 4.58 -7.63 -9.83
C GLU A 87 4.18 -6.60 -10.89
N GLN A 88 2.97 -6.07 -10.80
CA GLN A 88 2.48 -5.06 -11.74
C GLN A 88 3.07 -3.65 -11.50
N TRP A 89 3.21 -3.24 -10.24
CA TRP A 89 3.48 -1.83 -9.89
C TRP A 89 4.82 -1.60 -9.16
N ALA A 90 5.52 -2.63 -8.72
CA ALA A 90 6.82 -2.47 -8.05
C ALA A 90 7.94 -2.19 -9.06
N THR A 91 8.02 -0.93 -9.48
CA THR A 91 9.12 -0.40 -10.30
C THR A 91 10.48 -0.56 -9.58
N PRO A 92 11.62 -0.43 -10.29
CA PRO A 92 12.93 -0.47 -9.64
C PRO A 92 13.08 0.53 -8.48
N ALA A 93 12.45 1.70 -8.57
CA ALA A 93 12.45 2.71 -7.51
C ALA A 93 11.68 2.22 -6.26
N VAL A 94 10.51 1.60 -6.43
CA VAL A 94 9.72 1.01 -5.33
C VAL A 94 10.51 -0.12 -4.66
N ARG A 95 11.10 -1.02 -5.45
CA ARG A 95 11.89 -2.14 -4.92
C ARG A 95 13.12 -1.65 -4.16
N ALA A 96 13.82 -0.62 -4.66
CA ALA A 96 14.95 0.00 -3.97
C ALA A 96 14.53 0.69 -2.66
N PHE A 97 13.38 1.38 -2.65
CA PHE A 97 12.83 2.00 -1.45
C PHE A 97 12.49 0.97 -0.37
N VAL A 98 11.80 -0.11 -0.74
CA VAL A 98 11.44 -1.19 0.19
C VAL A 98 12.71 -1.84 0.76
N ARG A 99 13.69 -2.18 -0.10
CA ARG A 99 14.97 -2.74 0.34
C ARG A 99 15.68 -1.81 1.33
N LYS A 100 15.83 -0.52 0.99
CA LYS A 100 16.47 0.46 1.88
C LYS A 100 15.71 0.60 3.20
N SER A 101 14.38 0.51 3.17
CA SER A 101 13.56 0.63 4.37
C SER A 101 13.69 -0.61 5.27
N LEU A 102 13.88 -1.81 4.70
CA LEU A 102 14.26 -3.00 5.46
C LEU A 102 15.66 -2.84 6.07
N ASP A 103 16.64 -2.39 5.28
CA ASP A 103 18.03 -2.19 5.73
C ASP A 103 18.15 -1.13 6.85
N THR A 104 17.20 -0.19 6.92
CA THR A 104 17.15 0.89 7.92
C THR A 104 16.14 0.64 9.03
N HIS A 105 15.57 -0.57 9.11
CA HIS A 105 14.56 -0.98 10.10
C HIS A 105 13.31 -0.09 10.13
N LYS A 106 13.00 0.59 9.03
CA LYS A 106 11.74 1.31 8.84
C LYS A 106 10.62 0.41 8.31
N LEU A 107 10.98 -0.70 7.69
CA LEU A 107 10.10 -1.85 7.40
C LEU A 107 10.60 -3.05 8.20
N LEU A 108 9.66 -3.84 8.70
CA LEU A 108 9.99 -5.04 9.47
C LEU A 108 10.22 -6.24 8.56
N ALA A 109 9.32 -6.42 7.60
CA ALA A 109 9.34 -7.48 6.61
C ALA A 109 8.57 -7.03 5.36
N TRP A 110 8.98 -7.49 4.18
CA TRP A 110 8.22 -7.30 2.96
C TRP A 110 8.40 -8.48 1.97
N PRO A 111 7.32 -9.02 1.38
CA PRO A 111 5.93 -8.75 1.76
C PRO A 111 5.69 -9.14 3.22
N LEU A 112 4.66 -8.57 3.86
CA LEU A 112 4.22 -9.09 5.15
C LEU A 112 3.96 -10.59 4.99
N PRO A 113 4.52 -11.46 5.86
CA PRO A 113 4.08 -12.84 5.88
C PRO A 113 2.56 -12.85 6.12
N ALA A 114 1.85 -13.79 5.49
CA ALA A 114 0.46 -14.05 5.86
C ALA A 114 0.42 -14.18 7.38
N SER A 115 -0.46 -13.44 8.06
CA SER A 115 -0.58 -13.50 9.51
C SER A 115 -0.62 -14.97 9.91
N GLU A 116 0.43 -15.46 10.57
CA GLU A 116 0.41 -16.82 11.10
C GLU A 116 -0.81 -16.88 12.02
N GLU A 117 -1.74 -17.80 11.74
CA GLU A 117 -2.85 -18.06 12.64
C GLU A 117 -2.24 -18.29 14.02
N VAL A 118 -2.47 -17.34 14.94
CA VAL A 118 -2.17 -17.53 16.35
C VAL A 118 -3.09 -18.64 16.80
N THR A 119 -2.61 -19.87 16.69
CA THR A 119 -3.32 -21.04 17.19
C THR A 119 -3.34 -20.89 18.71
N PRO A 120 -4.53 -20.88 19.34
CA PRO A 120 -4.68 -20.60 20.77
C PRO A 120 -4.00 -21.63 21.68
#